data_AF-A0A5M3MD34-F1
#
_entry.id   AF-A0A5M3MD34-F1
#
_cell.length_a   1.000
_cell.length_b   1.000
_cell.length_c   1.000
_cell.angle_alpha   90.00
_cell.angle_beta   90.00
_cell.angle_gamma   90.00
#
_symmetry.space_group_name_H-M   'P 1'
#
loop_
_entity.id
_entity.type
_entity.pdbx_description
1 polymer ?
#
loop_
_entity_poly.entity_id
_entity_poly.type
_entity_poly.pdbx_seq_one_letter_code
_entity_poly.pdbx_strand_id
1 'polypeptide(L)' 'GGSQVVGWLPIVAKDDKYKGTTEWANFKNIVWHKLFKKLFESLGGYAKTGFWFELCDGSLMWLFPIILILSANCEEQ' A
#
# COMPACT_ATOMS: atom_id res chain seq x y z
N GLY A 1 15.98 8.11 13.73
CA GLY A 1 14.77 7.36 13.34
C GLY A 1 14.94 6.91 11.91
N GLY A 2 15.03 5.60 11.67
CA GLY A 2 15.15 5.01 10.33
C GLY A 2 13.82 4.43 9.90
N SER A 3 12.94 5.23 9.32
CA SER A 3 11.70 4.73 8.73
C SER A 3 12.01 4.13 7.37
N GLN A 4 11.94 2.80 7.25
CA GLN A 4 11.91 2.13 5.95
C GLN A 4 10.50 2.28 5.36
N VAL A 5 10.39 2.97 4.23
CA VAL A 5 9.16 3.03 3.45
C VAL A 5 9.09 1.76 2.61
N VAL A 6 8.19 0.84 2.97
CA VAL A 6 7.92 -0.36 2.16
C VAL A 6 6.77 -0.02 1.21
N GLY A 7 7.03 -0.02 -0.09
CA GLY A 7 6.00 0.13 -1.12
C GLY A 7 5.28 -1.19 -1.35
N TRP A 8 4.04 -1.32 -0.87
CA TRP A 8 3.21 -2.52 -1.07
C TRP A 8 2.48 -2.47 -2.42
N LEU A 9 3.25 -2.41 -3.51
CA LEU A 9 2.69 -2.50 -4.86
C LEU A 9 2.62 -3.98 -5.28
N PRO A 10 1.43 -4.52 -5.60
CA PRO A 10 1.30 -5.90 -6.03
C PRO A 10 2.02 -6.08 -7.37
N ILE A 11 2.95 -7.03 -7.42
CA ILE A 11 3.62 -7.43 -8.65
C ILE A 11 2.62 -8.31 -9.43
N VAL A 12 1.94 -7.70 -10.40
CA VAL A 12 1.05 -8.42 -11.32
C VAL A 12 1.90 -9.06 -12.40
N ALA A 13 1.82 -10.39 -12.54
CA ALA A 13 2.53 -11.13 -13.59
C ALA A 13 2.14 -10.57 -14.96
N LYS A 14 3.15 -10.09 -15.71
CA LYS A 14 2.93 -9.51 -17.04
C LYS A 14 2.59 -10.62 -18.01
N ASP A 15 1.49 -10.44 -18.73
CA ASP A 15 1.23 -11.20 -19.94
C ASP A 15 1.78 -10.38 -21.12
N ASP A 16 2.80 -10.91 -21.82
CA ASP A 16 3.48 -10.21 -22.92
C ASP A 16 2.51 -9.78 -24.04
N LYS A 17 1.33 -10.41 -24.10
CA LYS A 17 0.27 -10.12 -25.08
C LYS A 17 -0.37 -8.74 -24.91
N TYR A 18 -0.29 -8.14 -23.72
CA TYR A 18 -0.89 -6.83 -23.40
C TYR A 18 0.16 -5.76 -23.07
N LYS A 19 1.43 -6.01 -23.41
CA LYS A 19 2.54 -5.10 -23.11
C LYS A 19 2.37 -3.79 -23.89
N GLY A 20 2.25 -2.68 -23.17
CA GLY A 20 2.12 -1.33 -23.76
C GLY A 20 0.69 -0.95 -24.19
N THR A 21 -0.32 -1.78 -23.89
CA THR A 21 -1.72 -1.44 -24.19
C THR A 21 -2.39 -0.70 -23.05
N THR A 22 -3.35 0.18 -23.38
CA THR A 22 -4.21 0.86 -22.40
C THR A 22 -5.01 -0.13 -21.55
N GLU A 23 -5.34 -1.30 -22.09
CA GLU A 23 -6.03 -2.37 -21.37
C GLU A 23 -5.19 -2.90 -20.19
N TRP A 24 -3.87 -3.03 -20.37
CA TRP A 24 -2.97 -3.43 -19.28
C TRP A 24 -2.84 -2.35 -18.20
N ALA A 25 -2.82 -1.08 -18.59
CA ALA A 25 -2.83 0.04 -17.65
C ALA A 25 -4.13 0.05 -16.82
N ASN A 26 -5.28 -0.11 -17.47
CA ASN A 26 -6.58 -0.18 -16.80
C ASN A 26 -6.69 -1.39 -15.87
N PHE A 27 -6.18 -2.56 -16.29
CA PHE A 27 -6.16 -3.75 -15.44
C PHE A 27 -5.33 -3.53 -14.16
N LYS A 28 -4.12 -2.99 -14.28
CA LYS A 28 -3.29 -2.62 -13.12
C LYS A 28 -4.02 -1.64 -12.19
N ASN A 29 -4.65 -0.60 -12.73
CA ASN A 29 -5.40 0.37 -11.94
C ASN A 29 -6.54 -0.29 -11.15
N ILE A 30 -7.31 -1.20 -11.78
CA ILE A 30 -8.39 -1.93 -11.09
C ILE A 30 -7.83 -2.78 -9.96
N VAL A 31 -6.75 -3.51 -10.21
CA VAL A 31 -6.09 -4.36 -9.19
C VAL A 31 -5.59 -3.50 -8.03
N TRP A 32 -4.93 -2.38 -8.32
CA TRP A 32 -4.41 -1.46 -7.32
C TRP A 32 -5.55 -0.87 -6.48
N HIS A 33 -6.59 -0.31 -7.10
CA HIS A 33 -7.72 0.26 -6.37
C HIS A 33 -8.42 -0.77 -5.47
N LYS A 34 -8.60 -2.01 -5.94
CA LYS A 34 -9.20 -3.08 -5.13
C LYS A 34 -8.30 -3.48 -3.96
N LEU A 35 -6.99 -3.57 -4.16
CA LEU A 35 -6.04 -3.89 -3.09
C LEU A 35 -5.98 -2.77 -2.05
N PHE A 36 -5.88 -1.52 -2.50
CA PHE A 36 -5.90 -0.35 -1.61
C PHE A 36 -7.17 -0.34 -0.76
N LYS A 37 -8.33 -0.61 -1.35
CA LYS A 37 -9.59 -0.72 -0.60
C LYS A 37 -9.50 -1.75 0.52
N LYS A 38 -9.02 -2.97 0.24
CA LYS A 38 -8.83 -4.01 1.27
C LYS A 38 -7.85 -3.59 2.36
N LEU A 39 -6.78 -2.90 1.98
CA LEU A 39 -5.79 -2.38 2.93
C LEU A 39 -6.45 -1.35 3.86
N PHE A 40 -7.18 -0.38 3.33
CA PHE A 40 -7.92 0.59 4.14
C PHE A 40 -8.99 -0.05 5.02
N GLU A 41 -9.69 -1.09 4.54
CA GLU A 41 -10.65 -1.85 5.36
C GLU A 41 -9.97 -2.50 6.56
N SER A 42 -8.78 -3.09 6.36
CA SER A 42 -8.01 -3.69 7.46
C SER A 42 -7.42 -2.65 8.42
N LEU A 43 -6.97 -1.50 7.91
CA LEU A 43 -6.36 -0.44 8.72
C LEU A 43 -7.41 0.47 9.38
N GLY A 44 -8.64 0.52 8.87
CA GLY A 44 -9.66 1.47 9.31
C GLY A 44 -10.04 1.33 10.79
N GLY A 45 -9.97 0.11 11.33
CA GLY A 45 -10.13 -0.12 12.77
C GLY A 45 -8.96 0.45 13.57
N TYR A 46 -7.74 0.06 13.20
CA TYR A 46 -6.51 0.48 13.87
C TYR A 46 -6.21 1.98 13.75
N ALA A 47 -6.68 2.65 12.70
CA ALA A 47 -6.56 4.10 12.55
C ALA A 47 -7.34 4.86 13.63
N LYS A 48 -8.46 4.30 14.13
CA LYS A 48 -9.30 4.93 15.16
C LYS A 48 -8.89 4.54 16.58
N THR A 49 -8.53 3.28 16.78
CA THR A 49 -8.24 2.74 18.13
C THR A 49 -6.75 2.72 18.46
N GLY A 50 -5.88 2.85 17.45
CA GLY A 50 -4.47 2.49 17.56
C GLY A 50 -4.29 0.98 17.84
N PHE A 51 -3.05 0.57 18.05
CA PHE A 51 -2.71 -0.76 18.52
C PHE A 51 -1.51 -0.72 19.47
N TRP A 52 -1.47 -1.66 20.41
CA TRP A 52 -0.32 -1.82 21.30
C TRP A 52 0.72 -2.70 20.61
N PHE A 53 1.95 -2.23 20.57
CA PHE A 53 3.09 -2.95 20.04
C PHE A 53 4.09 -3.19 21.16
N GLU A 54 4.45 -4.46 21.37
CA GLU A 54 5.48 -4.84 22.31
C GLU A 54 6.87 -4.68 21.66
N LEU A 55 7.71 -3.86 22.27
CA LEU A 55 9.09 -3.66 21.87
C LEU A 55 9.96 -4.82 22.38
N CYS A 56 11.16 -4.97 21.80
CA CYS A 56 12.09 -6.03 22.20
C CYS A 56 12.52 -5.98 23.68
N ASP A 57 12.35 -4.84 24.35
CA ASP A 57 12.64 -4.64 25.77
C ASP A 57 11.43 -4.93 26.68
N GLY A 58 10.31 -5.40 26.13
CA GLY A 58 9.07 -5.70 26.86
C GLY A 58 8.19 -4.47 27.12
N SER A 59 8.60 -3.28 26.66
CA SER A 59 7.81 -2.05 26.78
C SER A 59 6.66 -2.05 25.76
N LEU A 60 5.47 -1.61 26.19
CA LEU A 60 4.32 -1.45 25.30
C LEU A 60 4.27 -0.03 24.74
N MET A 61 4.22 0.09 23.41
CA MET A 61 4.06 1.35 22.69
C MET A 61 2.70 1.40 22.01
N TRP A 62 1.97 2.51 22.19
CA TRP A 62 0.71 2.74 21.49
C TRP A 62 0.97 3.39 20.14
N LEU A 63 0.64 2.69 19.06
CA LEU A 63 0.92 3.10 17.68
C LEU A 63 -0.36 3.37 16.89
N PHE A 64 -0.27 4.33 15.97
CA PHE A 64 -1.31 4.63 15.00
C PHE A 64 -0.74 4.49 13.59
N PRO A 65 -1.42 3.77 12.68
CA PRO A 65 -0.99 3.69 11.30
C PRO A 65 -1.19 5.03 10.58
N ILE A 66 -0.17 5.48 9.83
CA ILE A 66 -0.23 6.67 8.98
C ILE A 66 0.00 6.22 7.53
N ILE A 67 -0.91 6.60 6.62
CA ILE A 67 -0.82 6.28 5.20
C ILE A 67 -0.39 7.54 4.45
N LEU A 68 0.80 7.51 3.86
CA LEU A 68 1.34 8.57 3.03
C LEU A 68 1.11 8.21 1.56
N ILE A 69 0.24 8.97 0.88
CA ILE A 69 -0.01 8.80 -0.56
C ILE A 69 0.88 9.79 -1.31
N LEU A 70 1.94 9.28 -1.93
CA LEU A 70 2.77 10.04 -2.85
C LEU A 70 2.18 9.93 -4.25
N SER A 71 1.48 10.98 -4.68
CA SER A 71 1.02 11.12 -6.06
C SER A 71 2.16 11.70 -6.89
N ALA A 72 2.98 10.84 -7.48
CA ALA A 72 3.90 11.27 -8.53
C ALA A 72 3.13 11.30 -9.86
N ASN A 73 3.15 12.44 -10.55
CA ASN A 73 2.67 12.53 -11.93
C ASN A 73 3.59 11.63 -12.77
N CYS A 74 3.17 10.39 -13.01
CA CYS A 74 3.92 9.48 -13.87
C CYS A 74 3.67 9.94 -15.31
N GLU A 75 4.42 10.95 -15.74
CA GLU A 75 4.60 11.23 -17.16
C GLU A 75 5.21 9.96 -17.75
N GLU A 76 4.39 9.23 -18.51
CA GLU A 76 4.83 8.06 -19.26
C GLU A 76 5.94 8.51 -20.21
N GLN A 77 7.17 8.07 -19.92
CA GLN A 77 8.34 8.24 -20.80
C GLN A 77 8.36 7.14 -21.87
#